data_AF-A0A9D0IEJ6-F1
#
_entry.id   AF-A0A9D0IEJ6-F1
#
_cell.length_a   1.000
_cell.length_b   1.000
_cell.length_c   1.000
_cell.angle_alpha   90.00
_cell.angle_beta   90.00
_cell.angle_gamma   90.00
#
_symmetry.space_group_name_H-M   'P 1'
#
loop_
_entity.id
_entity.type
_entity.pdbx_description
1 polymer ?
#
loop_
_entity_poly.entity_id
_entity_poly.type
_entity_poly.pdbx_seq_one_letter_code
_entity_poly.pdbx_strand_id
1 'polypeptide(L)'
;RKKGWELREAAWPFLALPEYAPRLRRIFALVPPPLPYAQAELQSVADLWTAPADLFYGDEATLDALAKALPGAHYAHFACHGSFDPENPAASALHLAGGDRLALRDLNTPRWEEALRGLRLAVLSACQTAIVDFRDLPEEAFGLPAGFLAAGVLAVVGSLWPVNDRSTALLMHRLYELHLQGDPEEGIPPLPPRLALREAQRWLRTVTNRDLKAYLERYRRFKAASAGANRMSLVLIREERRRTRRGKPDERPYASPYHWAGFVFYGR
;
A
#
# COMPACT_ATOMS: atom_id res chain seq x y z
N ARG A 1 -6.25 -33.37 -12.77
CA ARG A 1 -7.27 -32.89 -11.80
C ARG A 1 -6.53 -32.14 -10.69
N LYS A 2 -6.66 -30.81 -10.65
CA LYS A 2 -6.04 -29.93 -9.63
C LYS A 2 -6.70 -30.20 -8.28
N LYS A 3 -5.94 -30.61 -7.27
CA LYS A 3 -6.43 -30.65 -5.88
C LYS A 3 -6.62 -29.21 -5.40
N GLY A 4 -7.86 -28.89 -5.06
CA GLY A 4 -8.27 -27.61 -4.51
C GLY A 4 -7.60 -27.38 -3.16
N TRP A 5 -7.10 -26.17 -2.99
CA TRP A 5 -6.66 -25.67 -1.70
C TRP A 5 -7.93 -25.21 -1.00
N GLU A 6 -8.37 -25.95 0.01
CA GLU A 6 -9.50 -25.53 0.85
C GLU A 6 -9.07 -24.31 1.65
N LEU A 7 -9.77 -23.18 1.45
CA LEU A 7 -9.61 -21.90 2.13
C LEU A 7 -9.84 -21.96 3.67
N ARG A 8 -9.95 -23.14 4.27
CA ARG A 8 -10.44 -23.34 5.64
C ARG A 8 -9.36 -23.31 6.73
N GLU A 9 -8.09 -23.50 6.41
CA GLU A 9 -7.05 -23.68 7.46
C GLU A 9 -6.15 -22.46 7.73
N ALA A 10 -6.45 -21.27 7.19
CA ALA A 10 -5.67 -20.06 7.47
C ALA A 10 -6.51 -18.89 8.00
N ALA A 11 -7.62 -19.19 8.70
CA ALA A 11 -8.53 -18.22 9.29
C ALA A 11 -7.99 -17.62 10.61
N TRP A 12 -6.88 -16.87 10.53
CA TRP A 12 -6.36 -15.99 11.59
C TRP A 12 -6.85 -14.54 11.31
N PRO A 13 -6.74 -13.52 12.21
CA PRO A 13 -7.69 -12.43 12.49
C PRO A 13 -8.04 -11.47 11.32
N PHE A 14 -7.44 -11.64 10.15
CA PHE A 14 -7.81 -10.97 8.92
C PHE A 14 -9.02 -11.62 8.20
N LEU A 15 -9.27 -12.93 8.37
CA LEU A 15 -10.41 -13.63 7.74
C LEU A 15 -11.71 -13.48 8.53
N ALA A 16 -11.64 -13.18 9.82
CA ALA A 16 -12.75 -12.58 10.54
C ALA A 16 -12.80 -11.08 10.22
N LEU A 17 -12.98 -10.72 8.95
CA LEU A 17 -13.77 -9.54 8.66
C LEU A 17 -15.18 -9.96 9.05
N PRO A 18 -15.72 -9.54 10.21
CA PRO A 18 -17.09 -9.90 10.55
C PRO A 18 -17.98 -9.57 9.35
N GLU A 19 -18.97 -10.43 9.07
CA GLU A 19 -20.06 -10.21 8.08
C GLU A 19 -20.71 -8.82 8.22
N TYR A 20 -20.44 -8.16 9.33
CA TYR A 20 -20.61 -6.74 9.61
C TYR A 20 -19.26 -6.10 10.00
N ALA A 21 -18.50 -5.53 9.05
CA ALA A 21 -17.35 -4.67 9.35
C ALA A 21 -17.63 -3.15 9.20
N PRO A 22 -18.72 -2.57 9.78
CA PRO A 22 -18.98 -1.13 9.68
C PRO A 22 -18.12 -0.27 10.63
N ARG A 23 -16.99 -0.77 11.13
CA ARG A 23 -16.12 -0.05 12.09
C ARG A 23 -14.63 -0.24 11.85
N LEU A 24 -14.21 -0.41 10.60
CA LEU A 24 -12.80 -0.19 10.31
C LEU A 24 -12.49 1.29 10.56
N ARG A 25 -11.78 1.59 11.64
CA ARG A 25 -11.41 2.96 11.99
C ARG A 25 -10.13 3.33 11.22
N ARG A 26 -10.35 4.26 10.28
CA ARG A 26 -9.49 5.24 9.61
C ARG A 26 -8.12 4.79 9.08
N ILE A 27 -7.90 5.04 7.78
CA ILE A 27 -6.59 5.00 7.13
C ILE A 27 -5.97 6.39 7.19
N PHE A 28 -4.67 6.47 7.45
CA PHE A 28 -3.88 7.68 7.28
C PHE A 28 -2.92 7.55 6.12
N ALA A 29 -3.00 8.49 5.19
CA ALA A 29 -2.37 8.43 3.88
C ALA A 29 -1.54 9.70 3.65
N LEU A 30 -0.19 9.62 3.63
CA LEU A 30 0.71 10.80 3.58
C LEU A 30 1.79 10.78 2.48
N VAL A 31 1.96 11.94 1.82
CA VAL A 31 2.97 12.25 0.80
C VAL A 31 3.60 13.63 1.08
N PRO A 32 4.89 13.74 1.45
CA PRO A 32 5.65 14.97 1.24
C PRO A 32 6.13 15.07 -0.23
N PRO A 33 6.23 16.29 -0.80
CA PRO A 33 6.57 16.49 -2.21
C PRO A 33 8.06 16.23 -2.54
N PRO A 34 8.43 15.93 -3.80
CA PRO A 34 7.56 15.66 -4.96
C PRO A 34 7.49 14.16 -5.34
N LEU A 35 6.30 13.57 -5.20
CA LEU A 35 5.93 12.26 -5.78
C LEU A 35 4.64 12.42 -6.62
N PRO A 36 4.75 12.57 -7.96
CA PRO A 36 3.62 12.96 -8.82
C PRO A 36 2.40 12.03 -8.80
N TYR A 37 2.60 10.73 -8.58
CA TYR A 37 1.52 9.74 -8.52
C TYR A 37 1.17 9.33 -7.10
N ALA A 38 1.96 9.69 -6.09
CA ALA A 38 1.66 9.28 -4.73
C ALA A 38 0.36 9.93 -4.20
N GLN A 39 0.05 11.18 -4.57
CA GLN A 39 -1.29 11.76 -4.30
C GLN A 39 -2.41 10.97 -5.00
N ALA A 40 -2.16 10.52 -6.23
CA ALA A 40 -3.11 9.71 -6.99
C ALA A 40 -3.35 8.34 -6.36
N GLU A 41 -2.28 7.72 -5.86
CA GLU A 41 -2.32 6.48 -5.09
C GLU A 41 -3.17 6.63 -3.84
N LEU A 42 -2.88 7.61 -2.97
CA LEU A 42 -3.63 7.82 -1.74
C LEU A 42 -5.12 8.01 -1.98
N GLN A 43 -5.48 8.85 -2.95
CA GLN A 43 -6.88 9.08 -3.30
C GLN A 43 -7.54 7.79 -3.81
N SER A 44 -6.83 7.01 -4.63
CA SER A 44 -7.36 5.74 -5.15
C SER A 44 -7.59 4.69 -4.06
N VAL A 45 -6.77 4.70 -3.00
CA VAL A 45 -6.93 3.80 -1.86
C VAL A 45 -8.07 4.27 -0.97
N ALA A 46 -8.13 5.57 -0.65
CA ALA A 46 -9.17 6.16 0.18
C ALA A 46 -10.58 5.94 -0.41
N ASP A 47 -10.69 6.01 -1.73
CA ASP A 47 -11.94 5.82 -2.47
C ASP A 47 -12.56 4.43 -2.34
N LEU A 48 -11.79 3.42 -1.93
CA LEU A 48 -12.27 2.05 -1.73
C LEU A 48 -13.04 1.87 -0.41
N TRP A 49 -13.05 2.89 0.43
CA TRP A 49 -13.62 2.83 1.78
C TRP A 49 -15.01 3.44 1.82
N THR A 50 -15.92 2.78 2.54
CA THR A 50 -17.27 3.28 2.78
C THR A 50 -17.31 4.36 3.86
N ALA A 51 -16.36 4.34 4.79
CA ALA A 51 -16.19 5.36 5.82
C ALA A 51 -15.12 6.39 5.41
N PRO A 52 -15.24 7.66 5.86
CA PRO A 52 -14.20 8.67 5.61
C PRO A 52 -12.83 8.22 6.13
N ALA A 53 -11.81 8.41 5.29
CA ALA A 53 -10.40 8.29 5.66
C ALA A 53 -9.82 9.67 5.96
N ASP A 54 -8.91 9.73 6.91
CA ASP A 54 -8.18 10.94 7.23
C ASP A 54 -6.93 11.00 6.32
N LEU A 55 -6.87 11.97 5.43
CA LEU A 55 -5.81 12.09 4.43
C LEU A 55 -5.00 13.35 4.71
N PHE A 56 -3.67 13.26 4.69
CA PHE A 56 -2.84 14.46 4.79
C PHE A 56 -1.86 14.52 3.62
N TYR A 57 -1.74 15.70 3.01
CA TYR A 57 -0.95 15.88 1.79
C TYR A 57 -0.02 17.08 1.91
N GLY A 58 1.13 17.00 1.25
CA GLY A 58 2.05 18.13 1.18
C GLY A 58 2.49 18.56 2.56
N ASP A 59 2.30 19.84 2.90
CA ASP A 59 2.74 20.41 4.17
C ASP A 59 1.90 19.97 5.38
N GLU A 60 0.72 19.38 5.16
CA GLU A 60 -0.10 18.82 6.25
C GLU A 60 0.44 17.48 6.75
N ALA A 61 1.32 16.85 5.99
CA ALA A 61 1.87 15.52 6.20
C ALA A 61 2.96 15.48 7.30
N THR A 62 2.70 16.08 8.47
CA THR A 62 3.70 16.27 9.56
C THR A 62 3.76 15.10 10.55
N LEU A 63 4.86 15.02 11.31
CA LEU A 63 5.03 14.03 12.38
C LEU A 63 3.95 14.17 13.48
N ASP A 64 3.58 15.40 13.81
CA ASP A 64 2.56 15.70 14.82
C ASP A 64 1.14 15.37 14.34
N ALA A 65 0.82 15.63 13.08
CA ALA A 65 -0.44 15.20 12.48
C ALA A 65 -0.55 13.68 12.56
N LEU A 66 0.51 12.96 12.20
CA LEU A 66 0.57 11.51 12.23
C LEU A 66 0.39 10.94 13.66
N ALA A 67 1.07 11.51 14.65
CA ALA A 67 0.97 11.06 16.04
C ALA A 67 -0.44 11.26 16.64
N LYS A 68 -1.19 12.28 16.20
CA LYS A 68 -2.59 12.52 16.62
C LYS A 68 -3.58 11.63 15.89
N ALA A 69 -3.24 11.28 14.65
CA ALA A 69 -4.03 10.51 13.73
C ALA A 69 -4.07 9.01 14.08
N LEU A 70 -2.88 8.39 14.16
CA LEU A 70 -2.75 6.94 14.25
C LEU A 70 -3.44 6.26 15.45
N PRO A 71 -3.56 6.87 16.65
CA PRO A 71 -4.25 6.24 17.77
C PRO A 71 -5.67 5.76 17.39
N GLY A 72 -5.87 4.44 17.44
CA GLY A 72 -7.16 3.80 17.11
C GLY A 72 -7.40 3.53 15.61
N ALA A 73 -6.40 3.78 14.75
CA ALA A 73 -6.42 3.33 13.36
C ALA A 73 -6.17 1.82 13.26
N HIS A 74 -6.81 1.20 12.28
CA HIS A 74 -6.52 -0.20 11.91
C HIS A 74 -5.59 -0.29 10.70
N TYR A 75 -5.49 0.77 9.89
CA TYR A 75 -4.71 0.80 8.66
C TYR A 75 -3.93 2.10 8.58
N ALA A 76 -2.72 2.05 8.06
CA ALA A 76 -1.97 3.23 7.67
C ALA A 76 -1.26 2.98 6.34
N HIS A 77 -1.21 4.00 5.49
CA HIS A 77 -0.63 3.93 4.16
C HIS A 77 0.34 5.09 3.96
N PHE A 78 1.63 4.81 3.93
CA PHE A 78 2.66 5.82 3.76
C PHE A 78 3.12 5.83 2.31
N ALA A 79 2.71 6.83 1.53
CA ALA A 79 3.18 7.01 0.15
C ALA A 79 4.20 8.15 0.11
N CYS A 80 5.35 7.94 0.74
CA CYS A 80 6.38 8.96 0.94
C CYS A 80 7.76 8.47 0.54
N HIS A 81 8.78 9.31 0.67
CA HIS A 81 10.16 8.84 0.54
C HIS A 81 10.57 8.02 1.77
N GLY A 82 11.27 6.92 1.53
CA GLY A 82 11.96 6.15 2.55
C GLY A 82 13.46 6.34 2.40
N SER A 83 14.17 6.27 3.52
CA SER A 83 15.63 6.18 3.54
C SER A 83 16.03 4.95 4.32
N PHE A 84 16.97 4.21 3.76
CA PHE A 84 17.65 3.11 4.43
C PHE A 84 19.11 3.48 4.60
N ASP A 85 19.62 3.38 5.83
CA ASP A 85 21.00 3.67 6.18
C ASP A 85 21.63 2.38 6.72
N PRO A 86 22.47 1.67 5.93
CA PRO A 86 23.08 0.42 6.35
C PRO A 86 24.12 0.61 7.46
N GLU A 87 24.79 1.76 7.52
CA GLU A 87 25.80 2.09 8.53
C GLU A 87 25.16 2.50 9.86
N ASN A 88 23.95 3.07 9.79
CA ASN A 88 23.14 3.40 10.96
C ASN A 88 21.67 3.01 10.75
N PRO A 89 21.31 1.72 10.89
CA PRO A 89 19.95 1.24 10.64
C PRO A 89 18.87 2.00 11.41
N ALA A 90 19.18 2.40 12.64
CA ALA A 90 18.30 3.18 13.52
C ALA A 90 17.98 4.60 12.98
N ALA A 91 18.75 5.12 12.02
CA ALA A 91 18.49 6.37 11.31
C ALA A 91 17.65 6.20 10.03
N SER A 92 17.35 4.96 9.62
CA SER A 92 16.41 4.68 8.53
C SER A 92 15.04 5.27 8.87
N ALA A 93 14.39 5.91 7.91
CA ALA A 93 13.20 6.71 8.22
C ALA A 93 12.23 6.87 7.04
N LEU A 94 10.97 7.08 7.37
CA LEU A 94 9.97 7.66 6.48
C LEU A 94 10.09 9.19 6.54
N HIS A 95 10.11 9.83 5.38
CA HIS A 95 10.20 11.27 5.27
C HIS A 95 8.80 11.86 5.28
N LEU A 96 8.64 12.99 5.96
CA LEU A 96 7.38 13.69 6.20
C LEU A 96 7.52 15.18 5.82
N ALA A 97 6.43 15.94 5.94
CA ALA A 97 6.41 17.37 5.68
C ALA A 97 7.39 18.14 6.58
N GLY A 98 7.83 19.31 6.11
CA GLY A 98 8.68 20.20 6.92
C GLY A 98 10.10 19.68 7.22
N GLY A 99 10.52 18.58 6.58
CA GLY A 99 11.81 17.93 6.86
C GLY A 99 11.77 16.94 8.01
N ASP A 100 10.59 16.69 8.58
CA ASP A 100 10.40 15.69 9.63
C ASP A 100 10.69 14.27 9.12
N ARG A 101 11.13 13.42 10.03
CA ARG A 101 11.45 12.02 9.77
C ARG A 101 10.85 11.15 10.87
N LEU A 102 10.08 10.13 10.49
CA LEU A 102 9.73 9.04 11.40
C LEU A 102 10.82 7.98 11.29
N ALA A 103 11.82 8.04 12.18
CA ALA A 103 12.96 7.14 12.13
C ALA A 103 12.68 5.83 12.87
N LEU A 104 13.41 4.78 12.49
CA LEU A 104 13.31 3.45 13.10
C LEU A 104 13.50 3.50 14.62
N ARG A 105 14.45 4.32 15.10
CA ARG A 105 14.70 4.52 16.53
C ARG A 105 13.48 5.08 17.30
N ASP A 106 12.61 5.83 16.61
CA ASP A 106 11.50 6.51 17.25
C ASP A 106 10.29 5.57 17.43
N LEU A 107 10.19 4.53 16.61
CA LEU A 107 9.06 3.59 16.60
C LEU A 107 8.87 2.85 17.94
N ASN A 108 9.97 2.61 18.68
CA ASN A 108 9.95 1.94 19.98
C ASN A 108 9.93 2.92 21.17
N THR A 109 9.52 4.17 20.95
CA THR A 109 9.29 5.12 22.04
C THR A 109 7.84 5.02 22.51
N PRO A 110 7.52 5.33 23.79
CA PRO A 110 6.15 5.23 24.31
C PRO A 110 5.11 5.99 23.45
N ARG A 111 5.50 7.14 22.90
CA ARG A 111 4.67 7.94 21.98
C ARG A 111 4.23 7.13 20.76
N TRP A 112 5.17 6.43 20.11
CA TRP A 112 4.91 5.71 18.87
C TRP A 112 4.35 4.30 19.11
N GLU A 113 4.75 3.64 20.18
CA GLU A 113 4.11 2.38 20.60
C GLU A 113 2.62 2.59 20.92
N GLU A 114 2.25 3.69 21.57
CA GLU A 114 0.85 4.04 21.80
C GLU A 114 0.14 4.40 20.49
N ALA A 115 0.75 5.25 19.66
CA ALA A 115 0.16 5.68 18.40
C ALA A 115 -0.05 4.51 17.42
N LEU A 116 0.88 3.55 17.36
CA LEU A 116 0.82 2.41 16.45
C LEU A 116 0.00 1.24 16.99
N ARG A 117 -0.39 1.28 18.27
CA ARG A 117 -1.17 0.24 18.92
C ARG A 117 -2.51 0.05 18.22
N GLY A 118 -2.79 -1.18 17.81
CA GLY A 118 -4.05 -1.55 17.16
C GLY A 118 -4.04 -1.45 15.64
N LEU A 119 -2.96 -0.93 15.03
CA LEU A 119 -2.77 -1.05 13.59
C LEU A 119 -2.64 -2.52 13.19
N ARG A 120 -3.53 -2.93 12.28
CA ARG A 120 -3.53 -4.27 11.71
C ARG A 120 -2.63 -4.35 10.48
N LEU A 121 -2.55 -3.25 9.72
CA LEU A 121 -1.74 -3.19 8.50
C LEU A 121 -1.11 -1.79 8.36
N ALA A 122 0.21 -1.73 8.26
CA ALA A 122 0.94 -0.57 7.76
C ALA A 122 1.46 -0.86 6.35
N VAL A 123 1.09 -0.05 5.37
CA VAL A 123 1.64 -0.13 4.01
C VAL A 123 2.66 0.97 3.86
N LEU A 124 3.93 0.59 3.81
CA LEU A 124 5.05 1.46 3.52
C LEU A 124 5.26 1.49 1.99
N SER A 125 4.39 2.22 1.29
CA SER A 125 4.54 2.55 -0.13
C SER A 125 5.61 3.63 -0.34
N ALA A 126 6.74 3.41 0.33
CA ALA A 126 7.89 4.28 0.31
C ALA A 126 9.05 3.53 -0.35
N CYS A 127 9.77 4.22 -1.24
CA CYS A 127 10.98 3.67 -1.84
C CYS A 127 12.00 3.43 -0.73
N GLN A 128 12.36 2.18 -0.46
CA GLN A 128 13.59 1.91 0.29
C GLN A 128 14.74 1.98 -0.72
N THR A 129 15.68 2.89 -0.52
CA THR A 129 16.99 2.84 -1.20
C THR A 129 17.84 1.71 -0.61
N ALA A 130 17.31 0.50 -0.60
CA ALA A 130 18.05 -0.69 -0.19
C ALA A 130 18.72 -1.29 -1.42
N ILE A 131 19.79 -0.64 -1.89
CA ILE A 131 20.89 -1.44 -2.46
C ILE A 131 21.53 -2.08 -1.24
N VAL A 132 21.01 -3.26 -0.88
CA VAL A 132 21.66 -4.13 0.08
C VAL A 132 22.86 -4.69 -0.68
N ASP A 133 24.08 -4.38 -0.25
CA ASP A 133 25.15 -5.33 -0.53
C ASP A 133 24.84 -6.57 0.32
N PHE A 134 24.17 -7.54 -0.28
CA PHE A 134 23.68 -8.76 0.38
C PHE A 134 24.80 -9.63 0.98
N ARG A 135 26.07 -9.22 0.85
CA ARG A 135 27.23 -10.01 1.22
C ARG A 135 27.60 -9.93 2.71
N ASP A 136 27.20 -8.87 3.43
CA ASP A 136 27.72 -8.60 4.78
C ASP A 136 26.67 -8.28 5.87
N LEU A 137 25.39 -8.57 5.66
CA LEU A 137 24.41 -8.38 6.74
C LEU A 137 24.46 -9.55 7.74
N PRO A 138 24.70 -9.29 9.05
CA PRO A 138 24.28 -10.22 10.10
C PRO A 138 22.77 -10.48 9.96
N GLU A 139 22.28 -11.59 10.54
CA GLU A 139 20.92 -12.14 10.45
C GLU A 139 19.76 -11.18 10.86
N GLU A 140 20.07 -9.92 11.14
CA GLU A 140 19.23 -8.84 11.66
C GLU A 140 18.97 -7.73 10.62
N ALA A 141 18.49 -8.09 9.42
CA ALA A 141 17.95 -7.13 8.46
C ALA A 141 16.62 -6.52 8.95
N PHE A 142 16.64 -5.86 10.11
CA PHE A 142 15.52 -5.16 10.71
C PHE A 142 15.36 -3.76 10.10
N GLY A 143 14.84 -3.71 8.87
CA GLY A 143 14.43 -2.44 8.25
C GLY A 143 13.17 -1.85 8.91
N LEU A 144 12.66 -0.73 8.38
CA LEU A 144 11.41 -0.11 8.85
C LEU A 144 10.26 -1.12 9.12
N PRO A 145 10.01 -2.14 8.27
CA PRO A 145 8.98 -3.13 8.56
C PRO A 145 9.12 -3.82 9.92
N ALA A 146 10.35 -4.19 10.32
CA ALA A 146 10.59 -4.81 11.61
C ALA A 146 10.33 -3.85 12.77
N GLY A 147 10.68 -2.56 12.63
CA GLY A 147 10.38 -1.54 13.63
C GLY A 147 8.89 -1.34 13.86
N PHE A 148 8.09 -1.32 12.78
CA PHE A 148 6.64 -1.24 12.90
C PHE A 148 6.06 -2.49 13.58
N LEU A 149 6.57 -3.68 13.27
CA LEU A 149 6.16 -4.91 13.97
C LEU A 149 6.54 -4.88 15.46
N ALA A 150 7.73 -4.41 15.80
CA ALA A 150 8.20 -4.26 17.18
C ALA A 150 7.34 -3.25 17.97
N ALA A 151 6.90 -2.17 17.31
CA ALA A 151 5.98 -1.19 17.87
C ALA A 151 4.52 -1.68 18.01
N GLY A 152 4.24 -2.94 17.66
CA GLY A 152 2.94 -3.59 17.89
C GLY A 152 1.99 -3.60 16.69
N VAL A 153 2.45 -3.22 15.49
CA VAL A 153 1.68 -3.39 14.25
C VAL A 153 1.59 -4.87 13.89
N LEU A 154 0.41 -5.37 13.51
CA LEU A 154 0.25 -6.81 13.23
C LEU A 154 0.89 -7.25 11.90
N ALA A 155 0.84 -6.38 10.90
CA ALA A 155 1.40 -6.66 9.58
C ALA A 155 1.90 -5.39 8.89
N VAL A 156 2.92 -5.55 8.07
CA VAL A 156 3.54 -4.48 7.30
C VAL A 156 3.72 -4.93 5.86
N VAL A 157 3.42 -4.07 4.90
CA VAL A 157 3.85 -4.21 3.51
C VAL A 157 4.92 -3.17 3.25
N GLY A 158 6.08 -3.57 2.72
CA GLY A 158 7.18 -2.64 2.41
C GLY A 158 7.86 -3.00 1.09
N SER A 159 8.55 -2.03 0.48
CA SER A 159 9.34 -2.24 -0.74
C SER A 159 10.80 -2.56 -0.41
N LEU A 160 11.42 -3.47 -1.15
CA LEU A 160 12.84 -3.84 -1.04
C LEU A 160 13.77 -2.93 -1.87
N TRP A 161 13.22 -2.18 -2.83
CA TRP A 161 13.97 -1.28 -3.71
C TRP A 161 13.08 -0.12 -4.17
N PRO A 162 13.65 0.95 -4.78
CA PRO A 162 12.84 2.01 -5.36
C PRO A 162 11.96 1.47 -6.49
N VAL A 163 10.65 1.52 -6.31
CA VAL A 163 9.67 1.07 -7.31
C VAL A 163 9.12 2.27 -8.08
N ASN A 164 8.80 2.08 -9.35
CA ASN A 164 8.19 3.14 -10.16
C ASN A 164 6.83 3.57 -9.57
N ASP A 165 6.74 4.86 -9.21
CA ASP A 165 5.58 5.53 -8.60
C ASP A 165 4.24 5.20 -9.28
N ARG A 166 4.22 5.15 -10.62
CA ARG A 166 3.01 4.83 -11.39
C ARG A 166 2.56 3.37 -11.23
N SER A 167 3.48 2.41 -11.35
CA SER A 167 3.15 0.99 -11.15
C SER A 167 2.80 0.69 -9.69
N THR A 168 3.42 1.40 -8.74
CA THR A 168 3.10 1.28 -7.31
C THR A 168 1.66 1.70 -7.04
N ALA A 169 1.22 2.83 -7.60
CA ALA A 169 -0.15 3.29 -7.42
C ALA A 169 -1.20 2.27 -7.92
N LEU A 170 -0.94 1.62 -9.05
CA LEU A 170 -1.79 0.52 -9.55
C LEU A 170 -1.76 -0.70 -8.63
N LEU A 171 -0.58 -1.09 -8.16
CA LEU A 171 -0.40 -2.24 -7.27
C LEU A 171 -1.11 -2.03 -5.94
N MET A 172 -0.94 -0.87 -5.31
CA MET A 172 -1.54 -0.52 -4.03
C MET A 172 -3.05 -0.43 -4.13
N HIS A 173 -3.55 0.23 -5.18
CA HIS A 173 -5.00 0.26 -5.44
C HIS A 173 -5.58 -1.16 -5.56
N ARG A 174 -4.95 -2.02 -6.37
CA ARG A 174 -5.42 -3.40 -6.57
C ARG A 174 -5.29 -4.25 -5.30
N LEU A 175 -4.26 -4.03 -4.48
CA LEU A 175 -4.11 -4.67 -3.18
C LEU A 175 -5.28 -4.34 -2.27
N TYR A 176 -5.63 -3.05 -2.12
CA TYR A 176 -6.74 -2.64 -1.26
C TYR A 176 -8.10 -3.05 -1.84
N GLU A 177 -8.28 -3.00 -3.17
CA GLU A 177 -9.51 -3.47 -3.83
C GLU A 177 -9.75 -4.94 -3.47
N LEU A 178 -8.76 -5.80 -3.69
CA LEU A 178 -8.83 -7.22 -3.36
C LEU A 178 -8.96 -7.48 -1.86
N HIS A 179 -8.36 -6.64 -1.01
CA HIS A 179 -8.41 -6.82 0.43
C HIS A 179 -9.79 -6.46 1.03
N LEU A 180 -10.38 -5.37 0.56
CA LEU A 180 -11.57 -4.79 1.16
C LEU A 180 -12.86 -5.20 0.47
N GLN A 181 -12.81 -5.35 -0.86
CA GLN A 181 -13.99 -5.53 -1.71
C GLN A 181 -13.94 -6.87 -2.48
N GLY A 182 -12.74 -7.41 -2.71
CA GLY A 182 -12.54 -8.54 -3.61
C GLY A 182 -12.60 -8.11 -5.08
N ASP A 183 -12.93 -9.04 -5.97
CA ASP A 183 -13.28 -8.78 -7.36
C ASP A 183 -14.48 -9.66 -7.77
N PRO A 184 -15.71 -9.12 -7.68
CA PRO A 184 -16.92 -9.88 -8.00
C PRO A 184 -17.00 -10.39 -9.44
N GLU A 185 -16.41 -9.68 -10.41
CA GLU A 185 -16.43 -10.11 -11.82
C GLU A 185 -15.56 -11.36 -12.05
N GLU A 186 -14.48 -11.48 -11.28
CA GLU A 186 -13.57 -12.64 -11.28
C GLU A 186 -13.96 -13.68 -10.20
N GLY A 187 -15.04 -13.46 -9.45
CA GLY A 187 -15.48 -14.33 -8.36
C GLY A 187 -14.50 -14.38 -7.18
N ILE A 188 -13.68 -13.34 -6.99
CA ILE A 188 -12.69 -13.26 -5.92
C ILE A 188 -13.35 -12.59 -4.70
N PRO A 189 -13.50 -13.27 -3.55
CA PRO A 189 -13.97 -12.61 -2.33
C PRO A 189 -12.88 -11.68 -1.75
N PRO A 190 -13.22 -10.78 -0.80
CA PRO A 190 -12.22 -10.06 -0.03
C PRO A 190 -11.15 -10.99 0.56
N LEU A 191 -9.88 -10.65 0.36
CA LEU A 191 -8.73 -11.48 0.70
C LEU A 191 -7.98 -10.91 1.91
N PRO A 192 -7.34 -11.74 2.76
CA PRO A 192 -6.39 -11.23 3.74
C PRO A 192 -5.20 -10.53 3.03
N PRO A 193 -4.55 -9.52 3.65
CA PRO A 193 -3.59 -8.63 2.97
C PRO A 193 -2.47 -9.36 2.23
N ARG A 194 -1.92 -10.44 2.82
CA ARG A 194 -0.88 -11.28 2.19
C ARG A 194 -1.33 -11.90 0.85
N LEU A 195 -2.58 -12.34 0.76
CA LEU A 195 -3.13 -12.93 -0.47
C LEU A 195 -3.52 -11.83 -1.45
N ALA A 196 -4.06 -10.72 -0.95
CA ALA A 196 -4.37 -9.54 -1.76
C ALA A 196 -3.12 -8.98 -2.45
N LEU A 197 -2.00 -8.81 -1.73
CA LEU A 197 -0.71 -8.39 -2.31
C LEU A 197 -0.24 -9.35 -3.40
N ARG A 198 -0.23 -10.66 -3.11
CA ARG A 198 0.20 -11.68 -4.06
C ARG A 198 -0.62 -11.65 -5.35
N GLU A 199 -1.95 -11.58 -5.23
CA GLU A 199 -2.82 -11.58 -6.41
C GLU A 199 -2.73 -10.23 -7.17
N ALA A 200 -2.53 -9.11 -6.47
CA ALA A 200 -2.24 -7.83 -7.10
C ALA A 200 -0.90 -7.85 -7.89
N GLN A 201 0.16 -8.46 -7.34
CA GLN A 201 1.44 -8.63 -8.03
C GLN A 201 1.31 -9.51 -9.27
N ARG A 202 0.56 -10.61 -9.17
CA ARG A 202 0.28 -11.50 -10.31
C ARG A 202 -0.49 -10.78 -11.40
N TRP A 203 -1.55 -10.07 -11.02
CA TRP A 203 -2.32 -9.24 -11.94
C TRP A 203 -1.42 -8.25 -12.67
N LEU A 204 -0.62 -7.46 -11.93
CA LEU A 204 0.24 -6.44 -12.54
C LEU A 204 1.31 -7.04 -13.47
N ARG A 205 1.84 -8.22 -13.14
CA ARG A 205 2.78 -8.96 -13.99
C ARG A 205 2.15 -9.38 -15.33
N THR A 206 0.88 -9.76 -15.33
CA THR A 206 0.24 -10.40 -16.51
C THR A 206 -0.70 -9.50 -17.28
N VAL A 207 -1.15 -8.39 -16.67
CA VAL A 207 -2.12 -7.47 -17.27
C VAL A 207 -1.60 -6.95 -18.60
N THR A 208 -2.44 -7.02 -19.63
CA THR A 208 -2.14 -6.43 -20.93
C THR A 208 -2.61 -4.98 -20.99
N ASN A 209 -2.15 -4.19 -21.96
CA ASN A 209 -2.68 -2.84 -22.19
C ASN A 209 -4.21 -2.85 -22.42
N ARG A 210 -4.73 -3.90 -23.06
CA ARG A 210 -6.17 -4.10 -23.28
C ARG A 210 -6.92 -4.31 -21.97
N ASP A 211 -6.45 -5.23 -21.14
CA ASP A 211 -7.09 -5.57 -19.87
C ASP A 211 -7.01 -4.40 -18.88
N LEU A 212 -5.85 -3.72 -18.83
CA LEU A 212 -5.66 -2.53 -18.01
C LEU A 212 -6.64 -1.42 -18.42
N LYS A 213 -6.87 -1.23 -19.72
CA LYS A 213 -7.87 -0.26 -20.20
C LYS A 213 -9.28 -0.63 -19.75
N ALA A 214 -9.67 -1.91 -19.87
CA ALA A 214 -10.98 -2.38 -19.44
C ALA A 214 -11.18 -2.20 -17.92
N TYR A 215 -10.17 -2.57 -17.12
CA TYR A 215 -10.13 -2.38 -15.68
C TYR A 215 -10.33 -0.91 -15.28
N LEU A 216 -9.58 0.01 -15.90
CA LEU A 216 -9.71 1.44 -15.62
C LEU A 216 -11.07 2.01 -16.06
N GLU A 217 -11.69 1.48 -17.12
CA GLU A 217 -13.02 1.90 -17.57
C GLU A 217 -14.14 1.40 -16.64
N ARG A 218 -14.02 0.17 -16.11
CA ARG A 218 -14.92 -0.38 -15.08
C ARG A 218 -14.93 0.52 -13.85
N TYR A 219 -13.75 0.85 -13.33
CA TYR A 219 -13.64 1.69 -12.14
C TYR A 219 -14.25 3.09 -12.34
N ARG A 220 -14.07 3.68 -13.53
CA ARG A 220 -14.73 4.97 -13.87
C ARG A 220 -16.26 4.90 -13.83
N ARG A 221 -16.85 3.80 -14.30
CA ARG A 221 -18.31 3.62 -14.33
C ARG A 221 -18.88 3.46 -12.92
N PHE A 222 -18.21 2.66 -12.09
CA PHE A 222 -18.57 2.48 -10.68
C PHE A 222 -18.58 3.83 -9.93
N LYS A 223 -17.54 4.65 -10.11
CA LYS A 223 -17.45 6.01 -9.54
C LYS A 223 -18.47 7.00 -10.10
N ALA A 224 -18.82 6.93 -11.38
CA ALA A 224 -19.81 7.83 -11.96
C ALA A 224 -21.23 7.59 -11.42
N ALA A 225 -21.53 6.37 -10.97
CA ALA A 225 -22.80 6.00 -10.35
C ALA A 225 -22.89 6.40 -8.86
N SER A 226 -21.76 6.51 -8.16
CA SER A 226 -21.69 6.98 -6.77
C SER A 226 -21.53 8.51 -6.73
N ALA A 227 -22.64 9.25 -6.69
CA ALA A 227 -22.64 10.70 -6.57
C ALA A 227 -22.10 11.15 -5.20
N GLY A 228 -20.86 11.66 -5.17
CA GLY A 228 -20.25 12.22 -3.97
C GLY A 228 -18.77 12.50 -4.20
N ALA A 229 -18.28 13.63 -3.68
CA ALA A 229 -16.99 14.21 -4.01
C ALA A 229 -15.77 13.28 -3.79
N ASN A 230 -14.69 13.68 -4.45
CA ASN A 230 -13.33 13.13 -4.47
C ASN A 230 -13.13 11.95 -5.45
N ARG A 231 -12.45 12.24 -6.55
CA ARG A 231 -12.27 11.36 -7.70
C ARG A 231 -10.90 10.70 -7.56
N MET A 232 -10.81 9.37 -7.70
CA MET A 232 -9.54 8.70 -8.01
C MET A 232 -8.86 9.54 -9.05
N SER A 233 -7.63 9.95 -8.74
CA SER A 233 -6.97 11.00 -9.48
C SER A 233 -7.08 10.71 -10.96
N LEU A 234 -7.85 11.54 -11.67
CA LEU A 234 -8.03 11.44 -13.12
C LEU A 234 -6.67 11.40 -13.82
N VAL A 235 -5.60 11.81 -13.15
CA VAL A 235 -4.20 11.72 -13.58
C VAL A 235 -3.76 10.27 -13.78
N LEU A 236 -3.91 9.35 -12.82
CA LEU A 236 -3.48 7.95 -12.98
C LEU A 236 -4.22 7.31 -14.16
N ILE A 237 -5.55 7.45 -14.19
CA ILE A 237 -6.39 6.93 -15.27
C ILE A 237 -6.04 7.57 -16.61
N ARG A 238 -5.85 8.90 -16.67
CA ARG A 238 -5.53 9.63 -17.91
C ARG A 238 -4.16 9.24 -18.44
N GLU A 239 -3.18 9.11 -17.56
CA GLU A 239 -1.80 8.76 -17.93
C GLU A 239 -1.70 7.30 -18.39
N GLU A 240 -2.33 6.37 -17.68
CA GLU A 240 -2.40 4.98 -18.14
C GLU A 240 -3.16 4.85 -19.45
N ARG A 241 -4.26 5.60 -19.63
CA ARG A 241 -4.95 5.64 -20.93
C ARG A 241 -4.09 6.22 -22.05
N ARG A 242 -3.26 7.23 -21.77
CA ARG A 242 -2.33 7.78 -22.77
C ARG A 242 -1.28 6.76 -23.16
N ARG A 243 -0.74 6.00 -22.21
CA ARG A 243 0.23 4.93 -22.46
C ARG A 243 -0.40 3.77 -23.24
N THR A 244 -1.47 3.19 -22.71
CA THR A 244 -2.15 2.03 -23.31
C THR A 244 -2.65 2.31 -24.72
N ARG A 245 -3.03 3.57 -25.05
CA ARG A 245 -3.36 3.99 -26.43
C ARG A 245 -2.17 3.97 -27.40
N ARG A 246 -0.95 4.16 -26.89
CA ARG A 246 0.28 4.18 -27.69
C ARG A 246 0.95 2.80 -27.77
N GLY A 247 0.67 1.91 -26.82
CA GLY A 247 1.20 0.54 -26.76
C GLY A 247 0.37 -0.46 -27.56
N LYS A 248 0.94 -1.65 -27.80
CA LYS A 248 0.20 -2.74 -28.45
C LYS A 248 -0.82 -3.33 -27.47
N PRO A 249 -2.04 -3.73 -27.90
CA PRO A 249 -3.07 -4.23 -26.98
C PRO A 249 -2.62 -5.40 -26.09
N ASP A 250 -1.84 -6.33 -26.64
CA ASP A 250 -1.40 -7.56 -25.95
C ASP A 250 -0.05 -7.42 -25.24
N GLU A 251 0.57 -6.25 -25.34
CA GLU A 251 1.80 -5.95 -24.59
C GLU A 251 1.48 -5.90 -23.09
N ARG A 252 2.39 -6.45 -22.29
CA ARG A 252 2.32 -6.45 -20.83
C ARG A 252 3.21 -5.34 -20.28
N PRO A 253 2.66 -4.15 -20.00
CA PRO A 253 3.43 -2.95 -19.70
C PRO A 253 4.29 -3.06 -18.44
N TYR A 254 3.93 -3.96 -17.53
CA TYR A 254 4.50 -4.13 -16.19
C TYR A 254 4.99 -5.57 -15.93
N ALA A 255 5.28 -6.32 -17.00
CA ALA A 255 5.75 -7.71 -16.87
C ALA A 255 7.07 -7.85 -16.10
N SER A 256 7.94 -6.83 -16.17
CA SER A 256 9.21 -6.82 -15.46
C SER A 256 8.99 -6.87 -13.94
N PRO A 257 9.72 -7.74 -13.20
CA PRO A 257 9.63 -7.83 -11.74
C PRO A 257 9.94 -6.52 -11.02
N TYR A 258 10.68 -5.61 -11.66
CA TYR A 258 10.96 -4.28 -11.15
C TYR A 258 9.71 -3.53 -10.65
N HIS A 259 8.55 -3.76 -11.26
CA HIS A 259 7.30 -3.06 -10.96
C HIS A 259 6.51 -3.61 -9.77
N TRP A 260 6.74 -4.85 -9.37
CA TRP A 260 5.84 -5.55 -8.42
C TRP A 260 6.56 -6.44 -7.42
N ALA A 261 7.70 -7.02 -7.78
CA ALA A 261 8.40 -7.99 -6.92
C ALA A 261 9.08 -7.35 -5.72
N GLY A 262 9.23 -6.02 -5.72
CA GLY A 262 9.85 -5.28 -4.62
C GLY A 262 9.00 -5.28 -3.37
N PHE A 263 7.68 -5.46 -3.47
CA PHE A 263 6.80 -5.41 -2.31
C PHE A 263 6.72 -6.76 -1.60
N VAL A 264 6.96 -6.72 -0.29
CA VAL A 264 6.97 -7.88 0.60
C VAL A 264 6.01 -7.64 1.76
N PHE A 265 5.34 -8.69 2.17
CA PHE A 265 4.49 -8.73 3.37
C PHE A 265 5.29 -9.29 4.55
N TYR A 266 5.28 -8.57 5.66
CA TYR A 266 5.88 -8.93 6.94
C TYR A 266 4.76 -9.02 7.99
N GLY A 267 4.69 -10.11 8.74
CA GLY A 267 3.64 -10.30 9.75
C GLY A 267 3.24 -11.76 9.90
N ARG A 268 2.46 -12.05 10.94
CA ARG A 268 1.96 -13.40 11.28
C ARG A 268 0.60 -13.69 10.64
#